data_AF-A0A392MJQ8-F1
#
_entry.id   AF-A0A392MJQ8-F1
#
_cell.length_a   1.000
_cell.length_b   1.000
_cell.length_c   1.000
_cell.angle_alpha   90.00
_cell.angle_beta   90.00
_cell.angle_gamma   90.00
#
_symmetry.space_group_name_H-M   'P 1'
#
loop_
_entity.id
_entity.type
_entity.pdbx_description
1 polymer ?
#
loop_
_entity_poly.entity_id
_entity_poly.type
_entity_poly.pdbx_seq_one_letter_code
_entity_poly.pdbx_strand_id
1 'polypeptide(L)'
;MQKAPNPHEFALKETSPNIGAGAVTRDKLSCTYDLVEQMQYLYVRVVKAKDLPTKDVTGSLDPYVEVKLGNYKGLTKHFEKKSNPQWNQIFAFSKDRIQASVLEVIVKDKDVIADDFVGRVWFDL
;
A
#
# COMPACT_ATOMS: atom_id res chain seq x y z
N MET A 1 24.27 12.00 2.20
CA MET A 1 23.77 11.57 0.87
C MET A 1 22.71 10.51 1.07
N GLN A 2 21.44 10.78 0.75
CA GLN A 2 20.41 9.73 0.78
C GLN A 2 20.64 8.81 -0.41
N LYS A 3 20.84 7.51 -0.14
CA LYS A 3 20.91 6.47 -1.16
C LYS A 3 19.61 6.50 -1.98
N ALA A 4 19.73 6.53 -3.31
CA ALA A 4 18.56 6.46 -4.18
C ALA A 4 17.78 5.17 -3.85
N PRO A 5 16.44 5.22 -3.74
CA PRO A 5 15.65 4.03 -3.50
C PRO A 5 15.88 3.00 -4.61
N ASN A 6 16.05 1.73 -4.24
CA ASN A 6 16.16 0.65 -5.20
C ASN A 6 14.75 0.43 -5.83
N PRO A 7 14.57 0.49 -7.16
CA PRO A 7 13.26 0.31 -7.79
C PRO A 7 12.58 -1.02 -7.40
N HIS A 8 13.38 -2.07 -7.17
CA HIS A 8 12.88 -3.38 -6.76
C HIS A 8 12.33 -3.42 -5.32
N GLU A 9 12.60 -2.41 -4.49
CA GLU A 9 12.10 -2.32 -3.12
C GLU A 9 10.57 -2.11 -3.07
N PHE A 10 10.00 -1.52 -4.12
CA PHE A 10 8.57 -1.20 -4.22
C PHE A 10 7.83 -2.03 -5.26
N ALA A 11 8.51 -3.00 -5.88
CA ALA A 11 7.86 -3.94 -6.79
C ALA A 11 6.96 -4.91 -6.01
N LEU A 12 5.93 -5.43 -6.69
CA LEU A 12 5.09 -6.49 -6.14
C LEU A 12 5.97 -7.70 -5.79
N LYS A 13 5.84 -8.19 -4.55
CA LYS A 13 6.59 -9.33 -4.05
C LYS A 13 5.65 -10.33 -3.41
N GLU A 14 5.64 -11.55 -3.94
CA GLU A 14 4.96 -12.67 -3.30
C GLU A 14 5.72 -13.09 -2.03
N THR A 15 4.98 -13.40 -0.97
CA THR A 15 5.54 -13.85 0.30
C THR A 15 4.81 -15.10 0.78
N SER A 16 5.56 -16.14 1.13
CA SER A 16 5.03 -17.38 1.70
C SER A 16 5.69 -17.61 3.07
N PRO A 17 5.18 -16.98 4.15
CA PRO A 17 5.77 -17.18 5.47
C PRO A 17 5.60 -18.63 5.92
N ASN A 18 6.69 -19.25 6.39
CA ASN A 18 6.63 -20.56 7.03
C ASN A 18 6.08 -20.37 8.46
N ILE A 19 4.76 -20.45 8.60
CA ILE A 19 4.07 -20.30 9.90
C ILE A 19 4.18 -21.58 10.76
N GLY A 20 4.70 -22.68 10.20
CA GLY A 20 5.00 -23.90 10.94
C GLY A 20 6.27 -23.77 11.78
N ALA A 21 6.11 -23.59 13.08
CA ALA A 21 7.20 -23.68 14.04
C ALA A 21 7.79 -25.10 14.09
N GLY A 22 9.10 -25.22 13.86
CA GLY A 22 9.89 -26.37 14.30
C GLY A 22 10.15 -27.46 13.25
N ALA A 23 11.42 -27.80 13.09
CA ALA A 23 11.85 -29.02 12.42
C ALA A 23 11.22 -30.24 13.11
N VAL A 24 10.26 -30.89 12.45
CA VAL A 24 9.77 -32.22 12.85
C VAL A 24 9.72 -33.09 11.60
N THR A 25 10.25 -34.30 11.78
CA THR A 25 10.48 -35.39 10.82
C THR A 25 9.48 -35.52 9.68
N ARG A 26 10.05 -35.85 8.51
CA ARG A 26 9.53 -35.89 7.14
C ARG A 26 8.21 -36.63 6.88
N ASP A 27 7.59 -37.25 7.88
CA ASP A 27 6.45 -38.17 7.68
C ASP A 27 5.43 -38.10 8.82
N LYS A 28 4.83 -36.92 9.08
CA LYS A 28 3.52 -36.87 9.77
C LYS A 28 2.74 -35.58 9.51
N LEU A 29 1.98 -35.63 8.41
CA LEU A 29 0.79 -34.83 8.10
C LEU A 29 1.08 -33.44 7.54
N SER A 30 0.53 -33.20 6.34
CA SER A 30 0.09 -31.87 5.89
C SER A 30 -0.36 -31.08 7.11
N CYS A 31 0.37 -30.01 7.42
CA CYS A 31 0.18 -29.23 8.63
C CYS A 31 -1.31 -28.99 8.83
N THR A 32 -1.81 -28.96 10.07
CA THR A 32 -3.24 -28.69 10.36
C THR A 32 -3.79 -27.43 9.66
N TYR A 33 -2.90 -26.54 9.18
CA TYR A 33 -3.16 -25.40 8.30
C TYR A 33 -3.62 -25.75 6.87
N ASP A 34 -3.31 -26.93 6.33
CA ASP A 34 -3.80 -27.40 5.02
C ASP A 34 -5.26 -27.88 5.09
N LEU A 35 -5.81 -28.07 6.29
CA LEU A 35 -7.21 -28.46 6.50
C LEU A 35 -8.17 -27.26 6.52
N VAL A 36 -7.65 -26.04 6.42
CA VAL A 36 -8.45 -24.80 6.38
C VAL A 36 -8.25 -24.09 5.05
N GLU A 37 -9.27 -23.35 4.61
CA GLU A 37 -9.21 -22.60 3.36
C GLU A 37 -8.07 -21.57 3.39
N GLN A 38 -7.17 -21.64 2.40
CA GLN A 38 -6.04 -20.73 2.30
C GLN A 38 -6.52 -19.32 1.92
N MET A 39 -6.46 -18.39 2.87
CA MET A 39 -6.77 -16.99 2.61
C MET A 39 -5.54 -16.25 2.11
N GLN A 40 -5.61 -15.69 0.91
CA GLN A 40 -4.56 -14.88 0.33
C GLN A 40 -4.90 -13.39 0.47
N TYR A 41 -3.89 -12.57 0.76
CA TYR A 41 -4.06 -11.13 0.91
C TYR A 41 -3.01 -10.37 0.10
N LEU A 42 -3.43 -9.28 -0.54
CA LEU A 42 -2.53 -8.26 -1.03
C LEU A 42 -2.32 -7.21 0.07
N TYR A 43 -1.07 -7.06 0.50
CA TYR A 43 -0.68 -6.01 1.45
C TYR A 43 -0.06 -4.83 0.71
N VAL A 44 -0.65 -3.64 0.90
CA VAL A 44 -0.16 -2.39 0.33
C VAL A 44 0.31 -1.49 1.45
N ARG A 45 1.62 -1.22 1.51
CA ARG A 45 2.23 -0.37 2.53
C ARG A 45 2.57 1.00 1.96
N VAL A 46 1.81 2.01 2.34
CA VAL A 46 2.09 3.42 2.02
C VAL A 46 3.08 3.96 3.05
N VAL A 47 4.35 4.05 2.67
CA VAL A 47 5.45 4.45 3.58
C VAL A 47 5.52 5.97 3.73
N LYS A 48 5.89 6.67 2.65
CA LYS A 48 6.13 8.12 2.62
C LYS A 48 6.08 8.65 1.20
N ALA A 49 5.88 9.96 1.06
CA ALA A 49 6.18 10.70 -0.16
C ALA A 49 7.32 11.70 0.11
N LYS A 50 7.97 12.15 -0.96
CA LYS A 50 9.04 13.15 -0.90
C LYS A 50 8.85 14.16 -2.01
N ASP A 51 9.31 15.38 -1.74
CA ASP A 51 9.39 16.45 -2.73
C ASP A 51 8.05 16.69 -3.46
N LEU A 52 6.94 16.60 -2.73
CA LEU A 52 5.62 16.91 -3.28
C LEU A 52 5.57 18.39 -3.70
N PRO A 53 4.95 18.70 -4.86
CA PRO A 53 4.87 20.07 -5.36
C PRO A 53 4.13 20.92 -4.34
N THR A 54 4.82 21.96 -3.86
CA THR A 54 4.19 22.99 -3.02
C THR A 54 3.57 23.98 -3.98
N LYS A 55 2.25 24.21 -3.89
CA LYS A 55 1.61 25.27 -4.68
C LYS A 55 2.07 26.61 -4.11
N ASP A 56 3.09 27.19 -4.72
CA ASP A 56 3.61 28.49 -4.32
C ASP A 56 2.52 29.57 -4.45
N VAL A 57 2.51 30.48 -3.48
CA VAL A 57 1.76 31.74 -3.35
C VAL A 57 0.47 31.74 -2.51
N THR A 58 -0.36 30.69 -2.45
CA THR A 58 -1.62 30.79 -1.66
C THR A 58 -2.16 29.49 -1.02
N GLY A 59 -1.59 28.32 -1.30
CA GLY A 59 -2.18 27.03 -0.90
C GLY A 59 -1.30 26.22 0.07
N SER A 60 -1.92 25.65 1.10
CA SER A 60 -1.30 24.62 1.94
C SER A 60 -1.42 23.28 1.23
N LEU A 61 -0.33 22.53 1.07
CA LEU A 61 -0.42 21.14 0.64
C LEU A 61 -0.63 20.26 1.88
N ASP A 62 -1.82 19.69 1.97
CA ASP A 62 -2.27 18.80 3.03
C ASP A 62 -2.41 17.34 2.50
N PRO A 63 -1.29 16.64 2.19
CA PRO A 63 -1.36 15.44 1.36
C PRO A 63 -1.94 14.22 2.09
N TYR A 64 -2.69 13.42 1.34
CA TYR A 64 -3.10 12.06 1.70
C TYR A 64 -3.03 11.12 0.48
N VAL A 65 -3.06 9.81 0.75
CA VAL A 65 -3.00 8.78 -0.29
C VAL A 65 -4.30 7.99 -0.32
N GLU A 66 -4.83 7.82 -1.52
CA GLU A 66 -5.93 6.95 -1.85
C GLU A 66 -5.40 5.69 -2.55
N VAL A 67 -5.66 4.53 -1.95
CA VAL A 67 -5.34 3.22 -2.50
C VAL A 67 -6.63 2.58 -2.99
N LYS A 68 -6.72 2.29 -4.28
CA LYS A 68 -7.93 1.75 -4.92
C LYS A 68 -7.63 0.45 -5.63
N LEU A 69 -8.50 -0.53 -5.44
CA LEU A 69 -8.44 -1.83 -6.08
C LEU A 69 -9.86 -2.27 -6.47
N GLY A 70 -10.20 -2.07 -7.75
CA GLY A 70 -11.59 -2.23 -8.22
C GLY A 70 -12.54 -1.29 -7.47
N ASN A 71 -13.50 -1.88 -6.75
CA ASN A 71 -14.48 -1.14 -5.94
C ASN A 71 -14.00 -0.82 -4.51
N TYR A 72 -12.86 -1.37 -4.10
CA TYR A 72 -12.31 -1.12 -2.76
C TYR A 72 -11.45 0.13 -2.77
N LYS A 73 -11.60 0.94 -1.73
CA LYS A 73 -10.87 2.19 -1.53
C LYS A 73 -10.43 2.31 -0.09
N GLY A 74 -9.13 2.53 0.12
CA GLY A 74 -8.53 2.86 1.41
C GLY A 74 -7.91 4.26 1.36
N LEU A 75 -8.10 5.04 2.41
CA LEU A 75 -7.52 6.37 2.54
C LEU A 75 -6.53 6.40 3.71
N THR A 76 -5.42 7.11 3.54
CA THR A 76 -4.56 7.47 4.66
C THR A 76 -5.09 8.70 5.40
N LYS A 77 -4.54 8.97 6.59
CA LYS A 77 -4.68 10.30 7.20
C LYS A 77 -4.00 11.35 6.31
N HIS A 78 -4.49 12.58 6.33
CA HIS A 78 -3.79 13.72 5.73
C HIS A 78 -2.78 14.29 6.74
N PHE A 79 -1.79 15.02 6.23
CA PHE A 79 -0.88 15.83 7.04
C PHE A 79 -1.03 17.27 6.61
N GLU A 80 -1.12 18.22 7.54
CA GLU A 80 -1.19 19.64 7.18
C GLU A 80 0.18 20.19 6.76
N LYS A 81 0.21 20.98 5.68
CA LYS A 81 1.36 21.78 5.20
C LYS A 81 2.65 20.98 5.02
N LYS A 82 2.59 19.73 4.55
CA LYS A 82 3.73 18.80 4.62
C LYS A 82 4.13 18.24 3.26
N SER A 83 5.23 18.73 2.70
CA SER A 83 5.79 18.25 1.42
C SER A 83 6.45 16.86 1.49
N ASN A 84 6.80 16.40 2.70
CA ASN A 84 7.48 15.13 2.96
C ASN A 84 6.72 14.28 4.00
N PRO A 85 5.47 13.86 3.70
CA PRO A 85 4.64 13.11 4.63
C PRO A 85 5.13 11.67 4.81
N GLN A 86 4.92 11.10 6.00
CA GLN A 86 5.23 9.70 6.31
C GLN A 86 4.00 9.07 6.97
N TRP A 87 3.32 8.18 6.25
CA TRP A 87 2.09 7.54 6.74
C TRP A 87 2.39 6.23 7.48
N ASN A 88 3.31 5.42 6.95
CA ASN A 88 3.59 4.07 7.42
C ASN A 88 2.31 3.22 7.61
N GLN A 89 1.32 3.40 6.73
CA GLN A 89 0.01 2.75 6.82
C GLN A 89 -0.03 1.52 5.92
N ILE A 90 -0.65 0.44 6.41
CA ILE A 90 -0.81 -0.82 5.68
C ILE A 90 -2.30 -1.03 5.40
N PHE A 91 -2.60 -1.35 4.15
CA PHE A 91 -3.90 -1.83 3.70
C PHE A 91 -3.79 -3.31 3.35
N ALA A 92 -4.81 -4.10 3.70
CA ALA A 92 -4.88 -5.52 3.38
C ALA A 92 -6.16 -5.80 2.59
N PHE A 93 -6.01 -6.34 1.39
CA PHE A 93 -7.13 -6.73 0.53
C PHE A 93 -7.15 -8.25 0.41
N SER A 94 -8.24 -8.91 0.84
CA SER A 94 -8.41 -10.36 0.64
C SER A 94 -8.59 -10.64 -0.85
N LYS A 95 -7.87 -11.64 -1.37
CA LYS A 95 -7.88 -12.03 -2.79
C LYS A 95 -9.27 -12.38 -3.29
N ASP A 96 -10.10 -12.99 -2.45
CA ASP A 96 -11.48 -13.38 -2.78
C ASP A 96 -12.37 -12.16 -3.09
N ARG A 97 -11.97 -10.99 -2.63
CA ARG A 97 -12.64 -9.72 -2.87
C ARG A 97 -12.03 -8.93 -4.03
N ILE A 98 -10.86 -9.31 -4.52
CA ILE A 98 -10.16 -8.62 -5.61
C ILE A 98 -10.76 -9.06 -6.94
N GLN A 99 -11.58 -8.19 -7.54
CA GLN A 99 -12.16 -8.41 -8.88
C GLN A 99 -11.39 -7.65 -9.98
N ALA A 100 -10.33 -6.93 -9.62
CA ALA A 100 -9.56 -6.08 -10.52
C ALA A 100 -8.08 -6.49 -10.52
N SER A 101 -7.45 -6.42 -11.70
CA SER A 101 -6.03 -6.78 -11.88
C SER A 101 -5.07 -5.61 -11.70
N VAL A 102 -5.60 -4.41 -11.39
CA VAL A 102 -4.80 -3.18 -11.29
C VAL A 102 -5.04 -2.51 -9.95
N LEU A 103 -3.95 -2.26 -9.22
CA LEU A 103 -3.92 -1.44 -8.03
C LEU A 103 -3.58 0.00 -8.40
N GLU A 104 -4.45 0.95 -8.08
CA GLU A 104 -4.22 2.38 -8.25
C GLU A 104 -3.82 3.02 -6.92
N VAL A 105 -2.73 3.80 -6.92
CA VAL A 105 -2.30 4.60 -5.77
C VAL A 105 -2.25 6.06 -6.19
N ILE A 106 -3.06 6.89 -5.55
CA ILE A 106 -3.27 8.30 -5.92
C ILE A 106 -2.89 9.17 -4.73
N VAL A 107 -2.03 10.18 -4.95
CA VAL A 107 -1.74 11.23 -3.98
C VAL A 107 -2.66 12.41 -4.27
N LYS A 108 -3.32 12.91 -3.24
CA LYS A 108 -4.22 14.06 -3.30
C LYS A 108 -3.86 15.08 -2.23
N ASP A 109 -4.24 16.32 -2.48
CA ASP A 109 -4.20 17.42 -1.54
C ASP A 109 -5.57 17.60 -0.89
N LYS A 110 -5.62 17.74 0.44
CA LYS A 110 -6.88 17.92 1.16
C LYS A 110 -7.22 19.41 1.19
N ASP A 111 -8.33 19.77 0.54
CA ASP A 111 -8.78 21.15 0.45
C ASP A 111 -10.21 21.32 1.01
N VAL A 112 -10.57 22.56 1.31
CA VAL A 112 -11.88 22.90 1.91
C VAL A 112 -13.03 22.72 0.91
N ILE A 113 -12.77 23.01 -0.37
CA ILE A 113 -13.82 23.03 -1.42
C ILE A 113 -13.82 21.72 -2.22
N ALA A 114 -12.65 21.30 -2.72
CA ALA A 114 -12.50 20.05 -3.46
C ALA A 114 -11.03 19.62 -3.40
N ASP A 115 -10.80 18.34 -3.12
CA ASP A 115 -9.45 17.78 -3.01
C ASP A 115 -8.74 17.77 -4.37
N ASP A 116 -7.54 18.34 -4.42
CA ASP A 116 -6.75 18.44 -5.65
C ASP A 116 -5.94 17.17 -5.93
N PHE A 117 -5.78 16.85 -7.21
CA PHE A 117 -4.93 15.74 -7.64
C PHE A 117 -3.45 16.15 -7.68
N VAL A 118 -2.58 15.34 -7.05
CA VAL A 118 -1.12 15.57 -7.02
C VAL A 118 -0.39 14.59 -7.92
N GLY A 119 -0.71 13.30 -7.85
CA GLY A 119 -0.02 12.27 -8.64
C GLY A 119 -0.67 10.90 -8.55
N ARG A 120 -0.29 9.98 -9.44
CA ARG A 120 -0.78 8.60 -9.47
C ARG A 120 0.27 7.61 -9.94
N VAL A 121 0.13 6.37 -9.50
CA VAL A 121 0.84 5.20 -10.02
C VAL A 121 -0.10 4.00 -10.02
N TRP A 122 0.10 3.08 -10.97
CA TRP A 122 -0.61 1.81 -11.06
C TRP A 122 0.36 0.64 -11.01
N PHE A 123 -0.11 -0.47 -10.44
CA PHE A 123 0.59 -1.74 -10.41
C PHE A 123 -0.33 -2.81 -10.99
N ASP A 124 0.18 -3.57 -11.96
CA ASP A 124 -0.45 -4.81 -12.41
C ASP A 124 -0.20 -5.89 -11.35
N LEU A 125 -1.27 -6.62 -10.97
CA LEU A 125 -1.27 -7.65 -9.92
C LEU A 125 -1.17 -9.07 -10.49
#